data_AF-A0A8T7CMK6-F1
#
_entry.id   AF-A0A8T7CMK6-F1
#
_cell.length_a   1.000
_cell.length_b   1.000
_cell.length_c   1.000
_cell.angle_alpha   90.00
_cell.angle_beta   90.00
_cell.angle_gamma   90.00
#
_symmetry.space_group_name_H-M   'P 1'
#
loop_
_entity.id
_entity.type
_entity.pdbx_description
1 polymer ?
#
loop_
_entity_poly.entity_id
_entity_poly.type
_entity_poly.pdbx_seq_one_letter_code
_entity_poly.pdbx_strand_id
1 'polypeptide(L)'
;MDNLNQPLNSFFASPRERRLWLLTALLVFAIYSTLGLAATLAAWLYGQALMTTAFVAAMLLTALTIVMVALGVRPRGIEIGAWLGVAVVYFLVLLRLAIPERSHLMEYGIVAVFILEALNERAAHGRRVPLPALLAIVAAAMIGAVDEMLQLAIPSRVFDWMDMLFNLLAATMAVAAAVFLRWVSGRVRQKGV
;
A
#
# COMPACT_ATOMS: atom_id res chain seq x y z
N MET A 1 -27.79 -29.15 -10.39
CA MET A 1 -27.14 -29.90 -9.29
C MET A 1 -25.67 -30.04 -9.66
N ASP A 2 -24.87 -28.98 -9.49
CA ASP A 2 -23.42 -29.00 -9.76
C ASP A 2 -22.70 -28.56 -8.49
N ASN A 3 -22.68 -29.46 -7.51
CA ASN A 3 -22.10 -29.23 -6.19
C ASN A 3 -21.19 -30.40 -5.81
N LEU A 4 -20.30 -30.78 -6.71
CA LEU A 4 -19.31 -31.83 -6.49
C LEU A 4 -17.96 -31.34 -7.05
N ASN A 5 -16.98 -31.20 -6.16
CA ASN A 5 -15.55 -30.91 -6.41
C ASN A 5 -15.03 -29.48 -6.17
N GLN A 6 -15.55 -28.74 -5.19
CA GLN A 6 -14.65 -27.80 -4.50
C GLN A 6 -13.93 -28.53 -3.38
N PRO A 7 -12.58 -28.65 -3.42
CA PRO A 7 -11.86 -29.25 -2.31
C PRO A 7 -12.13 -28.42 -1.05
N LEU A 8 -12.69 -29.06 -0.03
CA LEU A 8 -13.03 -28.50 1.27
C LEU A 8 -11.83 -27.88 2.04
N ASN A 9 -10.62 -27.90 1.45
CA ASN A 9 -9.35 -27.57 2.09
C ASN A 9 -8.48 -26.56 1.30
N SER A 10 -9.07 -25.63 0.53
CA SER A 10 -8.28 -24.53 -0.04
C SER A 10 -7.91 -23.53 1.06
N PHE A 11 -6.61 -23.26 1.30
CA PHE A 11 -6.17 -22.24 2.27
C PHE A 11 -6.70 -20.82 1.92
N PHE A 12 -6.95 -20.55 0.64
CA PHE A 12 -7.53 -19.30 0.14
C PHE A 12 -9.03 -19.46 -0.17
N ALA A 13 -9.81 -18.41 0.04
CA ALA A 13 -11.23 -18.36 -0.27
C ALA A 13 -11.52 -18.12 -1.75
N SER A 14 -10.61 -17.46 -2.48
CA SER A 14 -10.73 -17.23 -3.94
C SER A 14 -9.36 -17.16 -4.63
N PRO A 15 -9.29 -17.35 -5.97
CA PRO A 15 -8.07 -17.13 -6.75
C PRO A 15 -7.55 -15.70 -6.65
N ARG A 16 -8.45 -14.72 -6.52
CA ARG A 16 -8.10 -13.30 -6.33
C ARG A 16 -7.43 -13.09 -4.97
N GLU A 17 -7.94 -13.72 -3.91
CA GLU A 17 -7.33 -13.67 -2.59
C GLU A 17 -5.88 -14.20 -2.64
N ARG A 18 -5.68 -15.36 -3.29
CA ARG A 18 -4.34 -15.94 -3.50
C ARG A 18 -3.41 -14.97 -4.22
N ARG A 19 -3.87 -14.33 -5.29
CA ARG A 19 -3.08 -13.35 -6.04
C ARG A 19 -2.69 -12.15 -5.18
N LEU A 20 -3.61 -11.64 -4.35
CA LEU A 20 -3.34 -10.52 -3.46
C LEU A 20 -2.26 -10.89 -2.42
N TRP A 21 -2.36 -12.06 -1.79
CA TRP A 21 -1.32 -12.53 -0.87
C TRP A 21 0.03 -12.77 -1.55
N LEU A 22 0.06 -13.28 -2.78
CA LEU A 22 1.29 -13.42 -3.55
C LEU A 22 1.92 -12.05 -3.87
N LEU A 23 1.10 -11.06 -4.22
CA LEU A 23 1.57 -9.70 -4.46
C LEU A 23 2.09 -9.05 -3.18
N THR A 24 1.41 -9.24 -2.04
CA THR A 24 1.89 -8.80 -0.73
C THR A 24 3.24 -9.44 -0.42
N ALA A 25 3.37 -10.76 -0.57
CA ALA A 25 4.61 -11.47 -0.30
C ALA A 25 5.76 -11.01 -1.22
N LEU A 26 5.48 -10.81 -2.50
CA LEU A 26 6.46 -10.30 -3.47
C LEU A 26 6.90 -8.89 -3.11
N LEU A 27 5.97 -8.02 -2.70
CA LEU A 27 6.27 -6.65 -2.30
C LEU A 27 7.12 -6.61 -1.03
N VAL A 28 6.76 -7.39 0.00
CA VAL A 28 7.55 -7.51 1.23
C VAL A 28 8.95 -8.06 0.94
N PHE A 29 9.04 -9.08 0.10
CA PHE A 29 10.33 -9.61 -0.35
C PHE A 29 11.17 -8.54 -1.06
N ALA A 30 10.54 -7.74 -1.94
CA ALA A 30 11.22 -6.64 -2.61
C ALA A 30 11.77 -5.61 -1.61
N ILE A 31 10.95 -5.15 -0.66
CA ILE A 31 11.35 -4.20 0.40
C ILE A 31 12.57 -4.74 1.14
N TYR A 32 12.49 -5.97 1.67
CA TYR A 32 13.59 -6.56 2.44
C TYR A 32 14.85 -6.77 1.59
N SER A 33 14.70 -7.16 0.32
CA SER A 33 15.83 -7.34 -0.59
C SER A 33 16.56 -6.02 -0.89
N THR A 34 15.85 -4.89 -0.77
CA THR A 34 16.41 -3.57 -1.06
C THR A 34 17.07 -2.91 0.15
N LEU A 35 16.90 -3.41 1.38
CA LEU A 35 17.47 -2.80 2.59
C LEU A 35 18.99 -2.54 2.50
N GLY A 36 19.77 -3.52 2.06
CA GLY A 36 21.22 -3.37 1.89
C GLY A 36 21.62 -2.68 0.58
N LEU A 37 20.80 -2.84 -0.47
CA LEU A 37 21.11 -2.37 -1.81
C LEU A 37 20.78 -0.88 -2.01
N ALA A 38 19.74 -0.39 -1.32
CA ALA A 38 19.26 0.98 -1.41
C ALA A 38 20.31 1.99 -0.93
N ALA A 39 21.04 1.70 0.15
CA ALA A 39 22.11 2.58 0.63
C ALA A 39 23.26 2.69 -0.39
N THR A 40 23.66 1.57 -0.98
CA THR A 40 24.72 1.51 -1.98
C THR A 40 24.31 2.24 -3.26
N LEU A 41 23.08 2.00 -3.72
CA LEU A 41 22.53 2.65 -4.91
C LEU A 41 22.31 4.16 -4.69
N ALA A 42 21.83 4.56 -3.51
CA ALA A 42 21.63 5.96 -3.16
C ALA A 42 22.96 6.72 -3.11
N ALA A 43 24.01 6.13 -2.50
CA ALA A 43 25.35 6.73 -2.49
C ALA A 43 25.91 6.90 -3.92
N TRP A 44 25.69 5.91 -4.79
CA TRP A 44 26.09 5.99 -6.20
C TRP A 44 25.31 7.05 -6.99
N LEU A 45 23.99 7.17 -6.76
CA LEU A 45 23.14 8.17 -7.41
C LEU A 45 23.39 9.60 -6.91
N TYR A 46 23.72 9.78 -5.63
CA TYR A 46 24.09 11.08 -5.05
C TYR A 46 25.33 11.66 -5.73
N GLY A 47 26.30 10.80 -6.08
CA GLY A 47 27.51 11.20 -6.80
C GLY A 47 27.26 11.74 -8.21
N GLN A 48 26.07 11.57 -8.79
CA GLN A 48 25.77 11.93 -10.18
C GLN A 48 24.74 13.05 -10.35
N ALA A 49 24.27 13.69 -9.27
CA ALA A 49 23.18 14.68 -9.31
C ALA A 49 21.87 14.18 -9.97
N LEU A 50 21.72 12.86 -10.14
CA LEU A 50 20.58 12.23 -10.83
C LEU A 50 19.33 12.09 -9.96
N MET A 51 19.46 12.23 -8.64
CA MET A 51 18.36 12.13 -7.67
C MET A 51 17.19 13.06 -8.02
N THR A 52 17.48 14.32 -8.31
CA THR A 52 16.44 15.31 -8.65
C THR A 52 15.72 14.95 -9.96
N THR A 53 16.49 14.54 -10.98
CA THR A 53 15.94 14.16 -12.28
C THR A 53 15.08 12.90 -12.19
N ALA A 54 15.54 11.89 -11.46
CA ALA A 54 14.81 10.65 -11.23
C ALA A 54 13.52 10.91 -10.44
N PHE A 55 13.57 11.75 -9.41
CA PHE A 55 12.41 12.15 -8.63
C PHE A 55 11.37 12.89 -9.49
N VAL A 56 11.78 13.87 -10.28
CA VAL A 56 10.88 14.61 -11.18
C VAL A 56 10.29 13.69 -12.25
N ALA A 57 11.08 12.80 -12.85
CA ALA A 57 10.59 11.81 -13.81
C ALA A 57 9.54 10.88 -13.19
N ALA A 58 9.79 10.38 -11.98
CA ALA A 58 8.84 9.55 -11.24
C ALA A 58 7.54 10.30 -10.93
N MET A 59 7.62 11.58 -10.54
CA MET A 59 6.43 12.43 -10.36
C MET A 59 5.63 12.59 -11.66
N LEU A 60 6.30 12.89 -12.78
CA LEU A 60 5.63 13.08 -14.08
C LEU A 60 4.97 11.80 -14.57
N LEU A 61 5.63 10.66 -14.45
CA LEU A 61 5.06 9.35 -14.80
C LEU A 61 3.86 8.99 -13.91
N THR A 62 3.93 9.32 -12.62
CA THR A 62 2.80 9.13 -11.69
C THR A 62 1.62 10.02 -12.08
N ALA A 63 1.85 11.30 -12.36
CA ALA A 63 0.82 12.23 -12.80
C ALA A 63 0.18 11.77 -14.13
N LEU A 64 0.99 11.32 -15.09
CA LEU A 64 0.51 10.78 -16.37
C LEU A 64 -0.35 9.53 -16.15
N THR A 65 0.08 8.62 -15.27
CA THR A 65 -0.68 7.40 -14.93
C THR A 65 -2.03 7.75 -14.32
N ILE A 66 -2.07 8.72 -13.40
CA ILE A 66 -3.31 9.22 -12.80
C ILE A 66 -4.24 9.78 -13.88
N VAL A 67 -3.73 10.60 -14.80
CA VAL A 67 -4.51 11.18 -15.91
C VAL A 67 -5.06 10.06 -16.81
N MET A 68 -4.23 9.10 -17.23
CA MET A 68 -4.66 8.00 -18.08
C MET A 68 -5.75 7.14 -17.43
N VAL A 69 -5.61 6.82 -16.14
CA VAL A 69 -6.63 6.09 -15.38
C VAL A 69 -7.90 6.94 -15.24
N ALA A 70 -7.78 8.24 -14.93
CA ALA A 70 -8.92 9.14 -14.79
C ALA A 70 -9.70 9.32 -16.10
N LEU A 71 -9.02 9.37 -17.24
CA LEU A 71 -9.65 9.45 -18.57
C LEU A 71 -10.35 8.15 -18.98
N GLY A 72 -9.92 7.00 -18.45
CA GLY A 72 -10.52 5.69 -18.72
C GLY A 72 -11.75 5.37 -17.86
N VAL A 73 -11.99 6.12 -16.77
CA VAL A 73 -13.13 5.93 -15.88
C VAL A 73 -14.13 7.08 -16.15
N ARG A 74 -15.44 6.82 -16.06
CA ARG A 74 -16.47 7.89 -16.00
C ARG A 74 -16.93 8.12 -14.55
N PRO A 75 -16.06 8.58 -13.63
CA PRO A 75 -16.43 8.77 -12.24
C PRO A 75 -17.40 9.95 -12.12
N ARG A 76 -18.32 9.89 -11.16
CA ARG A 76 -19.19 11.03 -10.85
C ARG A 76 -18.38 12.10 -10.09
N GLY A 77 -18.79 13.36 -10.18
CA GLY A 77 -18.04 14.50 -9.62
C GLY A 77 -17.66 14.36 -8.13
N ILE A 78 -18.50 13.72 -7.32
CA ILE A 78 -18.22 13.44 -5.90
C ILE A 78 -17.07 12.43 -5.73
N GLU A 79 -16.99 11.40 -6.57
CA GLU A 79 -15.89 10.42 -6.53
C GLU A 79 -14.57 11.09 -6.90
N ILE A 80 -14.57 11.94 -7.94
CA ILE A 80 -13.40 12.74 -8.34
C ILE A 80 -12.93 13.61 -7.18
N GLY A 81 -13.86 14.32 -6.51
CA GLY A 81 -13.54 15.15 -5.35
C GLY A 81 -12.92 14.36 -4.20
N ALA A 82 -13.40 13.13 -3.93
CA ALA A 82 -12.85 12.28 -2.89
C ALA A 82 -11.42 11.79 -3.22
N TRP A 83 -11.19 11.35 -4.47
CA TRP A 83 -9.86 10.97 -4.95
C TRP A 83 -8.88 12.14 -4.90
N LEU A 84 -9.29 13.33 -5.36
CA LEU A 84 -8.47 14.54 -5.30
C LEU A 84 -8.17 14.94 -3.85
N GLY A 85 -9.15 14.86 -2.95
CA GLY A 85 -8.96 15.15 -1.53
C GLY A 85 -7.92 14.24 -0.88
N VAL A 86 -8.02 12.93 -1.10
CA VAL A 86 -7.01 11.96 -0.63
C VAL A 86 -5.65 12.25 -1.24
N ALA A 87 -5.59 12.50 -2.56
CA ALA A 87 -4.33 12.80 -3.25
C ALA A 87 -3.66 14.07 -2.71
N VAL A 88 -4.43 15.13 -2.42
CA VAL A 88 -3.92 16.37 -1.82
C VAL A 88 -3.38 16.12 -0.42
N VAL A 89 -4.08 15.36 0.42
CA VAL A 89 -3.57 15.00 1.77
C VAL A 89 -2.24 14.25 1.67
N TYR A 90 -2.17 13.23 0.82
CA TYR A 90 -0.92 12.48 0.59
C TYR A 90 0.21 13.38 0.05
N PHE A 91 -0.11 14.25 -0.90
CA PHE A 91 0.85 15.19 -1.46
C PHE A 91 1.40 16.14 -0.40
N LEU A 92 0.53 16.73 0.42
CA LEU A 92 0.93 17.63 1.51
C LEU A 92 1.77 16.92 2.59
N VAL A 93 1.46 15.65 2.90
CA VAL A 93 2.27 14.85 3.82
C VAL A 93 3.63 14.55 3.21
N LEU A 94 3.70 14.09 1.97
CA LEU A 94 4.96 13.80 1.28
C LEU A 94 5.90 15.01 1.19
N LEU A 95 5.35 16.22 1.01
CA LEU A 95 6.15 17.45 1.02
C LEU A 95 6.81 17.76 2.37
N ARG A 96 6.25 17.27 3.48
CA ARG A 96 6.74 17.54 4.84
C ARG A 96 7.69 16.48 5.39
N LEU A 97 7.67 15.27 4.81
CA LEU A 97 8.52 14.15 5.24
C LEU A 97 9.92 14.25 4.63
N ALA A 98 10.94 13.75 5.32
CA ALA A 98 12.26 13.52 4.74
C ALA A 98 12.26 12.24 3.88
N ILE A 99 13.36 11.99 3.16
CA ILE A 99 13.41 10.96 2.11
C ILE A 99 13.11 9.55 2.67
N PRO A 100 13.69 9.12 3.81
CA PRO A 100 13.38 7.80 4.38
C PRO A 100 11.90 7.66 4.73
N GLU A 101 11.32 8.64 5.41
CA GLU A 101 9.93 8.58 5.88
C GLU A 101 8.94 8.56 4.70
N ARG A 102 9.31 9.15 3.56
CA ARG A 102 8.53 9.05 2.30
C ARG A 102 8.50 7.62 1.76
N SER A 103 9.61 6.89 1.79
CA SER A 103 9.63 5.49 1.32
C SER A 103 8.81 4.60 2.23
N HIS A 104 8.95 4.74 3.56
CA HIS A 104 8.12 4.03 4.54
C HIS A 104 6.61 4.28 4.31
N LEU A 105 6.23 5.53 4.05
CA LEU A 105 4.83 5.89 3.76
C LEU A 105 4.28 5.14 2.55
N MET A 106 5.07 5.03 1.48
CA MET A 106 4.64 4.36 0.24
C MET A 106 4.64 2.84 0.38
N GLU A 107 5.74 2.27 0.86
CA GLU A 107 5.95 0.82 0.96
C GLU A 107 4.91 0.16 1.86
N TYR A 108 4.82 0.61 3.11
CA TYR A 108 3.92 0.02 4.10
C TYR A 108 2.46 0.43 3.86
N GLY A 109 2.23 1.58 3.22
CA GLY A 109 0.90 1.95 2.74
C GLY A 109 0.36 0.97 1.69
N ILE A 110 1.17 0.61 0.69
CA ILE A 110 0.76 -0.34 -0.36
C ILE A 110 0.59 -1.75 0.23
N VAL A 111 1.52 -2.20 1.08
CA VAL A 111 1.40 -3.49 1.80
C VAL A 111 0.08 -3.56 2.56
N ALA A 112 -0.27 -2.53 3.34
CA ALA A 112 -1.50 -2.47 4.11
C ALA A 112 -2.75 -2.53 3.22
N VAL A 113 -2.75 -1.85 2.07
CA VAL A 113 -3.86 -1.90 1.11
C VAL A 113 -4.02 -3.30 0.53
N PHE A 114 -2.95 -3.99 0.13
CA PHE A 114 -3.06 -5.36 -0.41
C PHE A 114 -3.55 -6.35 0.64
N ILE A 115 -3.09 -6.23 1.89
CA ILE A 115 -3.59 -7.07 2.99
C ILE A 115 -5.09 -6.79 3.22
N LEU A 116 -5.50 -5.52 3.22
CA LEU A 116 -6.90 -5.13 3.35
C LEU A 116 -7.77 -5.72 2.24
N GLU A 117 -7.32 -5.65 0.98
CA GLU A 117 -8.04 -6.25 -0.14
C GLU A 117 -8.13 -7.78 0.00
N ALA A 118 -7.06 -8.45 0.43
CA ALA A 118 -7.07 -9.90 0.63
C ALA A 118 -8.04 -10.32 1.75
N LEU A 119 -8.06 -9.57 2.86
CA LEU A 119 -8.96 -9.81 3.98
C LEU A 119 -10.43 -9.51 3.63
N ASN A 120 -10.69 -8.45 2.86
CA ASN A 120 -12.03 -8.15 2.37
C ASN A 120 -12.53 -9.21 1.38
N GLU A 121 -11.67 -9.67 0.47
CA GLU A 121 -11.98 -10.74 -0.48
C GLU A 121 -12.32 -12.03 0.26
N ARG A 122 -11.55 -12.37 1.30
CA ARG A 122 -11.81 -13.52 2.18
C ARG A 122 -13.16 -13.39 2.89
N ALA A 123 -13.47 -12.22 3.44
CA ALA A 123 -14.74 -11.94 4.12
C ALA A 123 -15.95 -12.04 3.16
N ALA A 124 -15.81 -11.51 1.93
CA ALA A 124 -16.84 -11.56 0.91
C ALA A 124 -17.18 -13.00 0.46
N HIS A 125 -16.23 -13.93 0.60
CA HIS A 125 -16.41 -15.36 0.30
C HIS A 125 -16.83 -16.19 1.53
N GLY A 126 -17.48 -15.56 2.52
CA GLY A 126 -18.13 -16.24 3.64
C GLY A 126 -17.20 -16.69 4.77
N ARG A 127 -15.89 -16.37 4.70
CA ARG A 127 -14.96 -16.67 5.80
C ARG A 127 -15.00 -15.57 6.86
N ARG A 128 -14.92 -15.97 8.12
CA ARG A 128 -14.96 -15.03 9.25
C ARG A 128 -13.68 -14.18 9.32
N VAL A 129 -13.81 -12.88 9.10
CA VAL A 129 -12.76 -11.87 9.30
C VAL A 129 -13.38 -10.69 10.07
N PRO A 130 -13.23 -10.63 11.40
CA PRO A 130 -14.05 -9.73 12.22
C PRO A 130 -13.75 -8.24 12.02
N LEU A 131 -12.50 -7.87 11.67
CA LEU A 131 -12.08 -6.48 11.46
C LEU A 131 -10.98 -6.39 10.39
N PRO A 132 -11.31 -6.52 9.09
CA PRO A 132 -10.31 -6.53 8.01
C PRO A 132 -9.37 -5.31 8.01
N ALA A 133 -9.90 -4.12 8.28
CA ALA A 133 -9.13 -2.88 8.34
C ALA A 133 -8.10 -2.88 9.46
N LEU A 134 -8.52 -3.19 10.69
CA LEU A 134 -7.61 -3.24 11.84
C LEU A 134 -6.55 -4.32 11.66
N LEU A 135 -6.94 -5.50 11.17
CA LEU A 135 -6.00 -6.60 10.90
C LEU A 135 -4.98 -6.22 9.83
N ALA A 136 -5.38 -5.48 8.79
CA ALA A 136 -4.45 -5.00 7.78
C ALA A 136 -3.43 -4.00 8.34
N ILE A 137 -3.88 -3.06 9.18
CA ILE A 137 -3.00 -2.09 9.85
C ILE A 137 -1.99 -2.82 10.74
N VAL A 138 -2.47 -3.72 11.61
CA VAL A 138 -1.62 -4.47 12.54
C VAL A 138 -0.64 -5.36 11.76
N ALA A 139 -1.10 -6.08 10.75
CA ALA A 139 -0.22 -6.94 9.96
C ALA A 139 0.87 -6.14 9.23
N ALA A 140 0.52 -5.02 8.60
CA ALA A 140 1.50 -4.16 7.93
C ALA A 140 2.50 -3.52 8.92
N ALA A 141 2.04 -3.08 10.09
CA ALA A 141 2.91 -2.57 11.14
C ALA A 141 3.86 -3.65 11.68
N MET A 142 3.40 -4.90 11.82
CA MET A 142 4.25 -6.02 12.23
C MET A 142 5.29 -6.37 11.16
N ILE A 143 4.94 -6.30 9.87
CA ILE A 143 5.91 -6.46 8.77
C ILE A 143 6.96 -5.34 8.86
N GLY A 144 6.55 -4.09 9.07
CA GLY A 144 7.49 -2.98 9.28
C GLY A 144 8.35 -3.13 10.53
N ALA A 145 7.84 -3.74 11.59
CA ALA A 145 8.65 -4.06 12.76
C ALA A 145 9.73 -5.11 12.45
N VAL A 146 9.41 -6.11 11.61
CA VAL A 146 10.38 -7.11 11.15
C VAL A 146 11.45 -6.44 10.28
N ASP A 147 11.08 -5.47 9.45
CA ASP A 147 12.02 -4.69 8.66
C ASP A 147 13.06 -3.98 9.54
N GLU A 148 12.63 -3.30 10.60
CA GLU A 148 13.53 -2.65 11.57
C GLU A 148 14.41 -3.67 12.30
N MET A 149 13.88 -4.87 12.60
CA MET A 149 14.68 -5.96 13.16
C MET A 149 15.72 -6.48 12.17
N LEU A 150 15.41 -6.53 10.86
CA LEU A 150 16.38 -6.92 9.83
C LEU A 150 17.47 -5.86 9.66
N GLN A 151 17.14 -4.57 9.84
CA GLN A 151 18.11 -3.48 9.79
C GLN A 151 19.18 -3.58 10.89
N LEU A 152 18.90 -4.23 12.03
CA LEU A 152 19.92 -4.52 13.07
C LEU A 152 21.09 -5.36 12.53
N ALA A 153 20.88 -6.14 11.47
CA ALA A 153 21.93 -6.94 10.84
C ALA A 153 22.77 -6.13 9.84
N ILE A 154 22.40 -4.87 9.55
CA ILE A 154 23.07 -4.01 8.57
C ILE A 154 23.92 -2.98 9.33
N PRO A 155 25.27 -3.02 9.24
CA PRO A 155 26.16 -2.19 10.07
C PRO A 155 25.97 -0.68 9.94
N SER A 156 25.41 -0.21 8.82
CA SER A 156 25.14 1.21 8.56
C SER A 156 23.76 1.68 9.03
N ARG A 157 22.95 0.81 9.62
CA ARG A 157 21.60 1.10 10.09
C ARG A 157 21.49 0.84 11.58
N VAL A 158 20.64 1.62 12.22
CA VAL A 158 20.31 1.50 13.64
C VAL A 158 18.80 1.32 13.69
N PHE A 159 18.36 0.42 14.57
CA PHE A 159 16.95 0.27 14.86
C PHE A 159 16.37 1.59 15.36
N ASP A 160 15.32 2.08 14.68
CA ASP A 160 14.62 3.32 15.07
C ASP A 160 13.14 3.06 15.37
N TRP A 161 12.73 3.34 16.61
CA TRP A 161 11.32 3.24 17.02
C TRP A 161 10.43 4.22 16.25
N MET A 162 10.99 5.32 15.74
CA MET A 162 10.25 6.28 14.91
C MET A 162 9.87 5.67 13.56
N ASP A 163 10.71 4.81 12.98
CA ASP A 163 10.42 4.14 11.70
C ASP A 163 9.27 3.14 11.86
N MET A 164 9.21 2.42 12.98
CA MET A 164 8.05 1.59 13.34
C MET A 164 6.75 2.41 13.44
N LEU A 165 6.82 3.60 14.05
CA LEU A 165 5.68 4.49 14.16
C LEU A 165 5.25 5.02 12.78
N PHE A 166 6.20 5.34 11.90
CA PHE A 166 5.91 5.73 10.52
C PHE A 166 5.27 4.60 9.73
N ASN A 167 5.71 3.36 9.88
CA ASN A 167 5.10 2.19 9.25
C ASN A 167 3.65 2.01 9.69
N LEU A 168 3.36 2.18 10.99
CA LEU A 168 2.01 2.17 11.54
C LEU A 168 1.15 3.31 10.97
N LEU A 169 1.70 4.53 10.92
CA LEU A 169 1.01 5.70 10.37
C LEU A 169 0.70 5.51 8.88
N ALA A 170 1.66 5.01 8.10
CA ALA A 170 1.52 4.68 6.69
C ALA A 170 0.38 3.69 6.44
N ALA A 171 0.39 2.59 7.18
CA ALA A 171 -0.65 1.58 7.11
C ALA A 171 -2.03 2.15 7.48
N THR A 172 -2.10 2.94 8.55
CA THR A 172 -3.34 3.56 9.02
C THR A 172 -3.91 4.53 7.99
N MET A 173 -3.08 5.42 7.43
CA MET A 173 -3.50 6.38 6.41
C MET A 173 -4.00 5.68 5.16
N ALA A 174 -3.28 4.66 4.68
CA ALA A 174 -3.63 3.96 3.45
C ALA A 174 -4.93 3.15 3.59
N VAL A 175 -5.09 2.46 4.72
CA VAL A 175 -6.32 1.73 5.04
C VAL A 175 -7.50 2.68 5.22
N ALA A 176 -7.32 3.79 5.93
CA ALA A 176 -8.37 4.81 6.11
C ALA A 176 -8.81 5.42 4.78
N ALA A 177 -7.85 5.79 3.93
CA ALA A 177 -8.12 6.31 2.59
C ALA A 177 -8.88 5.28 1.73
N ALA A 178 -8.44 4.02 1.70
CA ALA A 178 -9.09 2.96 0.94
C ALA A 178 -10.53 2.70 1.41
N VAL A 179 -10.77 2.68 2.74
CA VAL A 179 -12.11 2.54 3.32
C VAL A 179 -13.00 3.73 2.98
N PHE A 180 -12.47 4.95 3.12
CA PHE A 180 -13.19 6.18 2.79
C PHE A 180 -13.61 6.22 1.33
N LEU A 181 -12.70 5.94 0.40
CA LEU A 181 -12.98 5.94 -1.04
C LEU A 181 -14.02 4.89 -1.42
N ARG A 182 -13.93 3.68 -0.86
CA ARG A 182 -14.97 2.65 -1.05
C ARG A 182 -16.33 3.08 -0.53
N TRP A 183 -16.38 3.73 0.63
CA TRP A 183 -17.61 4.25 1.20
C TRP A 183 -18.24 5.32 0.31
N VAL A 184 -17.45 6.27 -0.19
CA VAL A 184 -17.93 7.29 -1.14
C VAL A 184 -18.48 6.66 -2.41
N SER A 185 -17.73 5.76 -3.05
CA SER A 185 -18.19 5.08 -4.25
C SER A 185 -19.45 4.23 -4.03
N GLY A 186 -19.58 3.58 -2.87
CA GLY A 186 -20.79 2.86 -2.49
C GLY A 186 -22.02 3.77 -2.39
N ARG A 187 -21.88 4.92 -1.72
CA ARG A 187 -22.95 5.93 -1.62
C ARG A 187 -23.36 6.50 -2.97
N VAL A 188 -22.39 6.76 -3.83
CA VAL A 188 -22.62 7.31 -5.18
C VAL A 188 -23.37 6.31 -6.07
N ARG A 189 -23.06 5.01 -5.97
CA ARG A 189 -23.77 3.96 -6.71
C ARG A 189 -25.22 3.80 -6.25
N GLN A 190 -25.48 3.86 -4.94
CA GLN A 190 -26.84 3.74 -4.38
C GLN A 190 -27.78 4.88 -4.76
N LYS A 191 -27.27 6.10 -4.97
CA LYS A 191 -28.06 7.27 -5.42
C LYS A 191 -28.26 7.34 -6.94
N GLY A 192 -27.70 6.40 -7.70
CA GLY A 192 -27.73 6.37 -9.16
C GLY A 192 -28.71 5.39 -9.79
N VAL A 193 -29.46 4.66 -8.96
CA VAL A 193 -30.64 3.88 -9.30
C VAL A 193 -31.86 4.69 -8.86
#